data_AF-A0A8J3EDC1-F1
#
_entry.id   AF-A0A8J3EDC1-F1
#
_cell.length_a   1.000
_cell.length_b   1.000
_cell.length_c   1.000
_cell.angle_alpha   90.00
_cell.angle_beta   90.00
_cell.angle_gamma   90.00
#
_symmetry.space_group_name_H-M   'P 1'
#
loop_
_entity.id
_entity.type
_entity.pdbx_description
1 polymer ?
#
loop_
_entity_poly.entity_id
_entity_poly.type
_entity_poly.pdbx_seq_one_letter_code
_entity_poly.pdbx_strand_id
1 'polypeptide(L)'
;MQVLTADEIISLLRLAPQPEGRHCSQTWAIPPAQWTKRSSGACTLFLLKRYVRSHWRRAGAYEIWLRHAGAPLALVIAHTDADPRRDLRPGPNLPSGD
;
A
#
# COMPACT_ATOMS: atom_id res chain seq x y z
N MET A 1 18.52 14.40 7.52
CA MET A 1 17.41 13.44 7.73
C MET A 1 17.94 12.06 7.41
N GLN A 2 17.89 11.12 8.36
CA GLN A 2 18.44 9.77 8.13
C GLN A 2 17.57 9.04 7.11
N VAL A 3 18.17 8.55 6.03
CA VAL A 3 17.47 7.75 5.02
C VAL A 3 17.58 6.29 5.46
N LEU A 4 16.50 5.75 6.01
CA LEU A 4 16.42 4.33 6.35
C LEU A 4 16.31 3.50 5.08
N THR A 5 17.03 2.38 5.05
CA THR A 5 16.88 1.32 4.05
C THR A 5 15.55 0.61 4.22
N ALA A 6 15.12 -0.11 3.17
CA ALA A 6 13.89 -0.89 3.23
C ALA A 6 13.91 -1.95 4.35
N ASP A 7 15.05 -2.60 4.59
CA ASP A 7 15.23 -3.61 5.63
C ASP A 7 15.15 -3.02 7.04
N GLU A 8 15.73 -1.84 7.25
CA GLU A 8 15.61 -1.12 8.52
C GLU A 8 14.15 -0.73 8.80
N ILE A 9 13.42 -0.24 7.79
CA ILE A 9 11.99 0.08 7.92
C ILE A 9 11.16 -1.17 8.23
N ILE A 10 11.41 -2.28 7.53
CA ILE A 10 10.71 -3.55 7.77
C ILE A 10 10.91 -4.01 9.21
N SER A 11 12.16 -3.99 9.70
CA SER A 11 12.51 -4.40 11.05
C SER A 11 11.87 -3.47 12.10
N LEU A 12 12.03 -2.15 11.93
CA LEU A 12 11.53 -1.14 12.86
C LEU A 12 10.00 -1.20 13.00
N LEU A 13 9.29 -1.36 11.87
CA LEU A 13 7.82 -1.37 11.83
C LEU A 13 7.22 -2.77 11.90
N ARG A 14 8.06 -3.80 12.07
CA ARG A 14 7.67 -5.22 12.17
C ARG A 14 6.74 -5.65 11.02
N LEU A 15 7.12 -5.29 9.80
CA LEU A 15 6.34 -5.64 8.60
C LEU A 15 6.51 -7.12 8.27
N ALA A 16 5.41 -7.84 8.13
CA ALA A 16 5.43 -9.26 7.81
C ALA A 16 5.60 -9.46 6.28
N PRO A 17 6.42 -10.43 5.84
CA PRO A 17 6.51 -10.78 4.43
C PRO A 17 5.19 -11.41 3.94
N GLN A 18 4.85 -11.15 2.69
CA GLN A 18 3.69 -11.74 2.01
C GLN A 18 4.16 -12.63 0.85
N PRO A 19 3.35 -13.61 0.41
CA PRO A 19 3.72 -14.53 -0.69
C PRO A 19 4.14 -13.81 -1.98
N GLU A 20 3.62 -12.61 -2.19
CA GLU A 20 3.88 -11.76 -3.35
C GLU A 20 5.17 -10.92 -3.23
N GLY A 21 6.01 -11.15 -2.21
CA GLY A 21 7.28 -10.45 -1.98
C GLY A 21 7.17 -9.05 -1.37
N ARG A 22 5.95 -8.50 -1.27
CA ARG A 22 5.67 -7.27 -0.50
C ARG A 22 5.75 -7.53 1.00
N HIS A 23 5.88 -6.45 1.78
CA HIS A 23 5.81 -6.50 3.24
C HIS A 23 4.65 -5.65 3.72
N CYS A 24 3.88 -6.13 4.70
CA CYS A 24 2.80 -5.36 5.27
C CYS A 24 2.52 -5.67 6.73
N SER A 25 1.88 -4.73 7.43
CA SER A 25 1.36 -4.93 8.77
C SER A 25 0.11 -4.08 8.96
N GLN A 26 -0.98 -4.70 9.41
CA GLN A 26 -2.20 -3.96 9.77
C GLN A 26 -1.98 -3.30 11.14
N THR A 27 -2.01 -1.98 11.19
CA THR A 27 -1.73 -1.20 12.40
C THR A 27 -2.99 -0.85 13.18
N TRP A 28 -4.15 -0.84 12.50
CA TRP A 28 -5.43 -0.53 13.11
C TRP A 28 -6.58 -1.10 12.29
N ALA A 29 -7.69 -1.44 12.95
CA ALA A 29 -8.95 -1.74 12.31
C ALA A 29 -10.12 -1.47 13.27
N ILE A 30 -11.27 -1.10 12.70
CA ILE A 30 -12.53 -1.05 13.43
C ILE A 30 -12.99 -2.49 13.70
N PRO A 31 -13.36 -2.86 14.95
CA PRO A 31 -13.95 -4.15 15.21
C PRO A 31 -15.17 -4.39 14.32
N PRO A 32 -15.33 -5.59 13.72
CA PRO A 32 -16.51 -5.89 12.93
C PRO A 32 -17.78 -5.81 13.80
N ALA A 33 -18.87 -5.29 13.23
CA ALA A 33 -20.16 -5.25 13.92
C ALA A 33 -20.79 -6.67 14.02
N GLN A 34 -21.69 -6.88 14.98
CA GLN A 34 -22.21 -8.21 15.34
C GLN A 34 -22.77 -9.01 14.14
N TRP A 35 -23.35 -8.35 13.14
CA TRP A 35 -23.99 -8.99 11.98
C TRP A 35 -23.12 -9.04 10.72
N THR A 36 -21.85 -8.60 10.78
CA THR A 36 -20.93 -8.65 9.64
C THR A 36 -19.56 -9.18 10.06
N LYS A 37 -18.93 -9.98 9.19
CA LYS A 37 -17.55 -10.44 9.41
C LYS A 37 -16.50 -9.42 8.97
N ARG A 38 -16.90 -8.32 8.33
CA ARG A 38 -15.98 -7.35 7.74
C ARG A 38 -15.89 -6.08 8.58
N SER A 39 -14.65 -5.65 8.85
CA SER A 39 -14.36 -4.33 9.42
C SER A 39 -14.81 -3.22 8.46
N SER A 40 -15.36 -2.13 9.01
CA SER A 40 -15.72 -0.93 8.24
C SER A 40 -14.53 -0.05 7.88
N GLY A 41 -13.35 -0.30 8.44
CA GLY A 41 -12.13 0.46 8.12
C GLY A 41 -10.90 -0.15 8.77
N ALA A 42 -9.79 -0.17 8.02
CA ALA A 42 -8.50 -0.64 8.51
C ALA A 42 -7.35 0.18 7.91
N CYS A 43 -6.26 0.28 8.66
CA CYS A 43 -5.02 0.89 8.22
C CYS A 43 -3.93 -0.18 8.15
N THR A 44 -3.23 -0.24 7.02
CA THR A 44 -2.15 -1.18 6.79
C THR A 44 -0.94 -0.44 6.27
N LEU A 45 0.20 -0.65 6.91
CA LEU A 45 1.49 -0.25 6.37
C LEU A 45 1.89 -1.23 5.27
N PHE A 46 2.36 -0.71 4.16
CA PHE A 46 2.72 -1.46 2.97
C PHE A 46 4.08 -0.99 2.46
N LEU A 47 4.97 -1.94 2.13
CA LEU A 47 6.30 -1.66 1.62
C LEU A 47 6.68 -2.61 0.49
N LEU A 48 7.24 -2.03 -0.58
CA LEU A 48 7.91 -2.75 -1.66
C LEU A 48 9.41 -2.48 -1.58
N LYS A 49 10.21 -3.55 -1.61
CA LYS A 49 11.65 -3.44 -1.86
C LYS A 49 11.90 -3.10 -3.33
N ARG A 50 13.11 -2.66 -3.63
CA ARG A 50 13.55 -2.42 -5.01
C ARG A 50 13.28 -3.66 -5.87
N TYR A 51 12.74 -3.45 -7.07
CA TYR A 51 12.39 -4.49 -8.04
C TYR A 51 11.23 -5.42 -7.67
N VAL A 52 10.58 -5.22 -6.52
CA VAL A 52 9.35 -5.93 -6.18
C VAL A 52 8.15 -5.15 -6.68
N ARG A 53 7.17 -5.84 -7.26
CA ARG A 53 5.87 -5.30 -7.66
C ARG A 53 4.75 -6.01 -6.90
N SER A 54 3.70 -5.29 -6.53
CA SER A 54 2.46 -5.95 -6.10
C SER A 54 1.71 -6.47 -7.32
N HIS A 55 1.06 -7.63 -7.18
CA HIS A 55 0.19 -8.13 -8.23
C HIS A 55 -1.13 -7.34 -8.27
N TRP A 56 -1.79 -7.42 -9.43
CA TRP A 56 -3.15 -6.94 -9.58
C TRP A 56 -4.07 -7.66 -8.61
N ARG A 57 -4.90 -6.89 -7.92
CA ARG A 57 -5.98 -7.41 -7.09
C ARG A 57 -7.19 -6.52 -7.21
N ARG A 58 -8.37 -7.13 -7.14
CA ARG A 58 -9.62 -6.40 -6.97
C ARG A 58 -9.73 -5.95 -5.53
N ALA A 59 -9.89 -4.65 -5.31
CA ALA A 59 -10.20 -4.13 -3.97
C ALA A 59 -11.68 -4.37 -3.65
N GLY A 60 -11.96 -4.98 -2.50
CA GLY A 60 -13.34 -5.19 -2.03
C GLY A 60 -13.96 -3.96 -1.37
N ALA A 61 -13.20 -2.89 -1.16
CA ALA A 61 -13.64 -1.58 -0.66
C ALA A 61 -12.78 -0.48 -1.28
N TYR A 62 -13.19 0.76 -1.06
CA TYR A 62 -12.34 1.91 -1.32
C TYR A 62 -11.07 1.85 -0.48
N GLU A 63 -9.96 2.26 -1.09
CA GLU A 63 -8.66 2.35 -0.44
C GLU A 63 -8.10 3.76 -0.58
N ILE A 64 -7.49 4.25 0.49
CA ILE A 64 -6.79 5.54 0.51
C ILE A 64 -5.30 5.23 0.64
N TRP A 65 -4.50 5.76 -0.27
CA TRP A 65 -3.05 5.57 -0.29
C TRP A 65 -2.35 6.81 0.23
N LEU A 66 -1.54 6.64 1.29
CA LEU A 66 -0.77 7.70 1.91
C LEU A 66 0.71 7.35 1.83
N ARG A 67 1.52 8.21 1.20
CA ARG A 67 2.96 8.03 1.15
C ARG A 67 3.60 8.51 2.44
N HIS A 68 4.45 7.67 3.03
CA HIS A 68 5.24 8.04 4.22
C HIS A 68 6.73 8.24 3.93
N ALA A 69 7.35 7.39 3.09
CA ALA A 69 8.79 7.42 2.83
C ALA A 69 9.14 6.74 1.50
N GLY A 70 10.44 6.77 1.13
CA GLY A 70 10.98 6.05 -0.02
C GLY A 70 10.77 6.74 -1.37
N ALA A 71 10.99 6.01 -2.46
CA ALA A 71 10.72 6.52 -3.81
C ALA A 71 9.21 6.70 -4.05
N PRO A 72 8.78 7.54 -5.01
CA PRO A 72 7.40 7.56 -5.45
C PRO A 72 6.93 6.17 -5.90
N LEU A 73 5.67 5.84 -5.60
CA LEU A 73 5.07 4.57 -5.96
C LEU A 73 4.24 4.74 -7.24
N ALA A 74 4.44 3.90 -8.25
CA ALA A 74 3.51 3.81 -9.38
C ALA A 74 2.30 2.96 -8.97
N LEU A 75 1.14 3.60 -8.80
CA LEU A 75 -0.12 2.94 -8.51
C LEU A 75 -0.95 2.87 -9.80
N VAL A 76 -1.11 1.66 -10.33
CA VAL A 76 -1.85 1.41 -11.57
C VAL A 76 -3.23 0.86 -11.21
N ILE A 77 -4.29 1.49 -11.73
CA ILE A 77 -5.69 1.19 -11.38
C ILE A 77 -6.49 1.01 -12.66
N ALA A 78 -7.41 0.05 -12.66
CA ALA A 78 -8.42 -0.12 -13.71
C ALA A 78 -9.76 -0.50 -13.05
N HIS A 79 -10.88 -0.12 -13.65
CA HIS A 79 -12.21 -0.45 -13.14
C HIS A 79 -12.58 -1.92 -13.41
N THR A 80 -12.20 -2.42 -14.59
CA THR A 80 -12.31 -3.82 -15.01
C THR A 80 -11.05 -4.25 -15.77
N ASP A 81 -10.93 -5.54 -16.07
CA ASP A 81 -9.78 -6.09 -16.80
C ASP A 81 -9.69 -5.60 -18.26
N ALA A 82 -10.80 -5.10 -18.82
CA ALA A 82 -10.89 -4.57 -20.18
C ALA A 82 -10.72 -3.04 -20.25
N ASP A 83 -10.82 -2.35 -19.11
CA ASP A 83 -10.76 -0.89 -19.09
C ASP A 83 -9.32 -0.37 -19.25
N PRO A 84 -9.15 0.85 -19.79
CA PRO A 84 -7.87 1.53 -19.77
C PRO A 84 -7.33 1.65 -18.34
N ARG A 85 -6.02 1.42 -18.21
CA ARG A 85 -5.31 1.60 -16.95
C ARG A 85 -5.05 3.09 -16.72
N ARG A 86 -5.18 3.51 -15.47
CA ARG A 86 -4.81 4.83 -14.99
C ARG A 86 -3.62 4.71 -14.05
N ASP A 87 -2.61 5.53 -14.29
CA ASP A 87 -1.42 5.61 -13.45
C ASP A 87 -1.52 6.81 -12.51
N LEU A 88 -1.28 6.56 -11.22
CA LEU A 88 -1.10 7.56 -10.19
C LEU A 88 0.31 7.40 -9.62
N ARG A 89 0.93 8.51 -9.19
CA ARG A 89 2.30 8.48 -8.68
C ARG A 89 2.43 9.17 -7.32
N PRO A 90 1.88 8.60 -6.22
CA PRO A 90 2.06 9.19 -4.90
C PRO A 90 3.55 9.33 -4.55
N GLY A 91 3.99 10.57 -4.36
CA GLY A 91 5.40 10.92 -4.12
C GLY A 91 5.56 12.20 -3.30
N PRO A 92 6.78 12.67 -3.01
CA PRO A 92 7.00 13.93 -2.29
C PRO A 92 7.04 15.17 -3.20
N ASN A 93 7.15 15.01 -4.52
CA ASN A 93 7.43 16.10 -5.46
C ASN A 93 6.15 16.69 -6.07
N LEU A 94 5.43 17.49 -5.29
CA LEU A 94 4.17 18.12 -5.71
C LEU A 94 4.27 18.90 -7.03
N PRO A 95 5.34 19.68 -7.31
CA PRO A 95 5.49 20.35 -8.61
C PRO A 95 5.54 19.41 -9.81
N SER A 96 5.95 18.15 -9.61
CA SER A 96 5.97 17.12 -10.67
C SER A 96 4.69 16.28 -10.74
N GLY A 97 3.67 16.62 -9.94
CA GLY A 97 2.38 15.92 -9.92
C GLY A 97 2.37 14.65 -9.08
N ASP A 98 3.28 14.54 -8.11
CA ASP A 98 3.28 13.46 -7.11
C ASP A 98 2.12 13.54 -6.10
#